data_AF-U5QSS8-F1
#
_entry.id   AF-U5QSS8-F1
#
_cell.length_a   1.000
_cell.length_b   1.000
_cell.length_c   1.000
_cell.angle_alpha   90.00
_cell.angle_beta   90.00
_cell.angle_gamma   90.00
#
_symmetry.space_group_name_H-M   'P 1'
#
loop_
_entity.id
_entity.type
_entity.pdbx_description
1 polymer ?
#
loop_
_entity_poly.entity_id
_entity_poly.type
_entity_poly.pdbx_seq_one_letter_code
_entity_poly.pdbx_strand_id
1 'polypeptide(L)'
;MPKPLPADPWQGFQPGDWQQRADVESFILCNSLPYTGDDSDLTGPTERTQAIWLQAQMLLQAERATVHRGRRRGGALQPDFLDRREELIFGMLASPGGERLPTGGDCRQLALYGARQLRHTGTQPEVIAAIADLARYYDIDIDPPAATAQQAIQWTFLALLATRDPLVGRRRTLSGLDVFFDIYLQRDLDRGVLIEEEAQELIDDLTIKLRLARPTGDAATVLPALYLPLAGQTVTRTGFRLVNTLYTLGPAAAPHLLVLWSTALSDTFRRFCAEVTIDTSSLSYAQALPLPEAGHSRTMSPDRLGATRSAQVYTLCQLLDALDGSSTLGINVLRREVLSAILARPNRYGYLTVQLPGGAVDLHHLNPAARQDVLQQLLTSFES
;
A
#
# COMPACT_ATOMS: atom_id res chain seq x y z
N MET A 1 7.15 21.21 -13.87
CA MET A 1 8.53 21.71 -13.68
C MET A 1 9.08 21.10 -12.40
N PRO A 2 10.39 20.78 -12.32
CA PRO A 2 10.97 20.29 -11.08
C PRO A 2 10.78 21.32 -9.95
N LYS A 3 10.30 20.84 -8.80
CA LYS A 3 10.04 21.67 -7.63
C LYS A 3 11.36 22.14 -7.02
N PRO A 4 11.44 23.37 -6.47
CA PRO A 4 12.68 23.87 -5.89
C PRO A 4 13.11 23.02 -4.70
N LEU A 5 14.35 22.56 -4.69
CA LEU A 5 14.92 21.81 -3.57
C LEU A 5 15.40 22.79 -2.49
N PRO A 6 15.10 22.56 -1.20
CA PRO A 6 15.71 23.32 -0.12
C PRO A 6 17.22 23.10 -0.08
N ALA A 7 17.96 24.11 0.39
CA ALA A 7 19.40 24.00 0.60
C ALA A 7 19.75 22.97 1.70
N ASP A 8 18.90 22.87 2.72
CA ASP A 8 18.95 21.85 3.75
C ASP A 8 17.79 20.86 3.55
N PRO A 9 18.04 19.59 3.22
CA PRO A 9 17.01 18.56 3.08
C PRO A 9 16.15 18.36 4.34
N TRP A 10 16.68 18.69 5.52
CA TRP A 10 16.01 18.56 6.82
C TRP A 10 15.31 19.85 7.28
N GLN A 11 15.32 20.90 6.44
CA GLN A 11 14.67 22.16 6.76
C GLN A 11 13.20 21.95 7.15
N GLY A 12 12.83 22.43 8.35
CA GLY A 12 11.46 22.39 8.87
C GLY A 12 11.16 21.20 9.78
N PHE A 13 12.06 20.22 9.91
CA PHE A 13 11.90 19.13 10.86
C PHE A 13 12.38 19.52 12.26
N GLN A 14 11.67 19.04 13.28
CA GLN A 14 12.05 19.15 14.68
C GLN A 14 13.33 18.32 14.95
N PRO A 15 14.32 18.91 15.64
CA PRO A 15 15.55 18.21 15.97
C PRO A 15 15.29 17.06 16.95
N GLY A 16 16.19 16.08 16.96
CA GLY A 16 16.12 14.92 17.85
C GLY A 16 17.35 14.03 17.73
N ASP A 17 17.33 12.89 18.44
CA ASP A 17 18.42 11.89 18.41
C ASP A 17 18.72 11.39 17.00
N TRP A 18 17.73 11.41 16.11
CA TRP A 18 17.83 11.05 14.71
C TRP A 18 18.87 11.85 13.91
N GLN A 19 19.30 13.02 14.37
CA GLN A 19 20.39 13.79 13.74
C GLN A 19 21.78 13.31 14.16
N GLN A 20 21.88 12.66 15.33
CA GLN A 20 23.14 12.19 15.91
C GLN A 20 23.45 10.74 15.51
N ARG A 21 22.42 9.92 15.33
CA ARG A 21 22.53 8.51 14.90
C ARG A 21 21.40 8.16 13.94
N ALA A 22 21.59 7.10 13.16
CA ALA A 22 20.55 6.59 12.26
C ALA A 22 19.37 6.00 13.06
N ASP A 23 18.30 6.77 13.21
CA ASP A 23 17.17 6.51 14.12
C ASP A 23 15.88 7.09 13.54
N VAL A 24 15.21 6.32 12.68
CA VAL A 24 13.95 6.71 12.02
C VAL A 24 12.81 6.81 13.02
N GLU A 25 12.83 6.02 14.09
CA GLU A 25 11.81 6.06 15.13
C GLU A 25 11.85 7.38 15.89
N SER A 26 13.04 7.83 16.30
CA SER A 26 13.23 9.16 16.87
C SER A 26 12.74 10.26 15.91
N PHE A 27 13.02 10.15 14.61
CA PHE A 27 12.53 11.11 13.63
C PHE A 27 11.00 11.17 13.58
N ILE A 28 10.34 10.02 13.51
CA ILE A 28 8.87 9.92 13.49
C ILE A 28 8.26 10.48 14.78
N LEU A 29 8.79 10.11 15.94
CA LEU A 29 8.28 10.59 17.24
C LEU A 29 8.40 12.11 17.38
N CYS A 30 9.49 12.71 16.88
CA CYS A 30 9.70 14.15 16.95
C CYS A 30 8.85 14.95 15.96
N ASN A 31 8.44 14.35 14.84
CA ASN A 31 7.87 15.08 13.69
C ASN A 31 6.46 14.67 13.29
N SER A 32 5.93 13.55 13.77
CA SER A 32 4.57 13.12 13.44
C SER A 32 3.53 14.01 14.12
N LEU A 33 2.49 14.36 13.35
CA LEU A 33 1.36 15.15 13.82
C LEU A 33 0.07 14.32 13.66
N PRO A 34 -0.72 14.13 14.73
CA PRO A 34 -2.03 13.51 14.62
C PRO A 34 -2.95 14.30 13.69
N TYR A 35 -3.52 13.63 12.71
CA TYR A 35 -4.54 14.19 11.84
C TYR A 35 -5.93 14.02 12.49
N THR A 36 -6.60 15.15 12.71
CA THR A 36 -7.92 15.21 13.38
C THR A 36 -9.07 15.55 12.43
N GLY A 37 -8.76 15.77 11.15
CA GLY A 37 -9.76 16.04 10.11
C GLY A 37 -10.49 14.78 9.65
N ASP A 38 -11.16 14.91 8.50
CA ASP A 38 -11.91 13.86 7.83
C ASP A 38 -11.43 13.67 6.38
N ASP A 39 -12.20 12.94 5.59
CA ASP A 39 -11.92 12.61 4.20
C ASP A 39 -12.34 13.71 3.20
N SER A 40 -12.85 14.86 3.67
CA SER A 40 -13.42 15.90 2.79
C SER A 40 -12.40 16.59 1.87
N ASP A 41 -11.14 16.65 2.27
CA ASP A 41 -10.07 17.23 1.46
C ASP A 41 -9.46 16.24 0.46
N LEU A 42 -9.85 14.96 0.47
CA LEU A 42 -9.29 13.97 -0.43
C LEU A 42 -9.68 14.26 -1.87
N THR A 43 -8.73 14.06 -2.78
CA THR A 43 -8.93 14.29 -4.21
C THR A 43 -9.13 12.99 -4.96
N GLY A 44 -9.82 13.09 -6.10
CA GLY A 44 -9.88 11.99 -7.06
C GLY A 44 -8.56 11.80 -7.82
N PRO A 45 -8.49 10.79 -8.72
CA PRO A 45 -7.30 10.54 -9.50
C PRO A 45 -7.09 11.64 -10.55
N THR A 46 -5.87 12.15 -10.64
CA THR A 46 -5.45 13.10 -11.69
C THR A 46 -5.47 12.43 -13.07
N GLU A 47 -5.41 13.24 -14.15
CA GLU A 47 -5.28 12.72 -15.51
C GLU A 47 -4.03 11.84 -15.69
N ARG A 48 -2.91 12.25 -15.06
CA ARG A 48 -1.66 11.49 -15.06
C ARG A 48 -1.81 10.15 -14.32
N THR A 49 -2.42 10.15 -13.12
CA THR A 49 -2.72 8.90 -12.39
C THR A 49 -3.56 7.96 -13.26
N GLN A 50 -4.61 8.47 -13.91
CA GLN A 50 -5.47 7.67 -14.79
C GLN A 50 -4.68 7.08 -15.98
N ALA A 51 -3.79 7.87 -16.59
CA ALA A 51 -2.96 7.44 -17.70
C ALA A 51 -1.99 6.31 -17.29
N ILE A 52 -1.27 6.49 -16.18
CA ILE A 52 -0.35 5.47 -15.65
C ILE A 52 -1.11 4.22 -15.23
N TRP A 53 -2.26 4.38 -14.57
CA TRP A 53 -3.08 3.26 -14.13
C TRP A 53 -3.61 2.44 -15.31
N LEU A 54 -4.02 3.10 -16.41
CA LEU A 54 -4.42 2.42 -17.63
C LEU A 54 -3.28 1.56 -18.21
N GLN A 55 -2.04 2.08 -18.24
CA GLN A 55 -0.88 1.30 -18.68
C GLN A 55 -0.64 0.09 -17.77
N ALA A 56 -0.72 0.28 -16.45
CA ALA A 56 -0.60 -0.80 -15.47
C ALA A 56 -1.68 -1.89 -15.66
N GLN A 57 -2.93 -1.49 -15.89
CA GLN A 57 -4.03 -2.41 -16.17
C GLN A 57 -3.81 -3.20 -17.46
N MET A 58 -3.34 -2.54 -18.52
CA MET A 58 -3.00 -3.21 -19.78
C MET A 58 -1.89 -4.26 -19.60
N LEU A 59 -0.85 -3.95 -18.81
CA LEU A 59 0.19 -4.92 -18.47
C LEU A 59 -0.37 -6.12 -17.67
N LEU A 60 -1.16 -5.86 -16.64
CA LEU A 60 -1.80 -6.92 -15.84
C LEU A 60 -2.70 -7.81 -16.72
N GLN A 61 -3.47 -7.21 -17.63
CA GLN A 61 -4.33 -7.94 -18.55
C GLN A 61 -3.53 -8.79 -19.55
N ALA A 62 -2.46 -8.22 -20.13
CA ALA A 62 -1.58 -8.94 -21.05
C ALA A 62 -0.93 -10.15 -20.35
N GLU A 63 -0.45 -9.97 -19.13
CA GLU A 63 0.14 -11.07 -18.35
C GLU A 63 -0.88 -12.17 -18.04
N ARG A 64 -2.11 -11.82 -17.61
CA ARG A 64 -3.20 -12.78 -17.41
C ARG A 64 -3.42 -13.63 -18.67
N ALA A 65 -3.46 -13.01 -19.84
CA ALA A 65 -3.66 -13.72 -21.10
C ALA A 65 -2.49 -14.68 -21.43
N THR A 66 -1.27 -14.37 -21.02
CA THR A 66 -0.11 -15.28 -21.22
C THR A 66 -0.16 -16.50 -20.31
N VAL A 67 -0.50 -16.33 -19.02
CA VAL A 67 -0.63 -17.42 -18.04
C VAL A 67 -1.72 -18.40 -18.46
N HIS A 68 -2.87 -17.91 -18.91
CA HIS A 68 -3.98 -18.75 -19.39
C HIS A 68 -3.61 -19.62 -20.60
N ARG A 69 -2.61 -19.22 -21.41
CA ARG A 69 -2.16 -19.98 -22.58
C ARG A 69 -1.10 -21.05 -22.26
N GLY A 70 -0.85 -21.33 -20.97
CA GLY A 70 0.11 -22.35 -20.54
C GLY A 70 1.57 -22.06 -20.93
N ARG A 71 1.86 -20.86 -21.45
CA ARG A 71 3.22 -20.42 -21.75
C ARG A 71 3.82 -19.79 -20.50
N ARG A 72 4.50 -20.60 -19.68
CA ARG A 72 5.53 -20.08 -18.75
C ARG A 72 6.68 -19.53 -19.60
N ARG A 73 6.58 -18.28 -20.04
CA ARG A 73 7.77 -17.56 -20.48
C ARG A 73 8.55 -17.16 -19.23
N GLY A 74 9.71 -17.79 -19.03
CA GLY A 74 10.78 -17.14 -18.30
C GLY A 74 11.11 -15.82 -19.00
N GLY A 75 11.15 -14.73 -18.23
CA GLY A 75 11.72 -13.45 -18.65
C GLY A 75 11.12 -12.82 -19.90
N ALA A 76 9.82 -12.49 -19.90
CA ALA A 76 9.42 -11.35 -20.72
C ALA A 76 10.04 -10.11 -20.05
N LEU A 77 10.93 -9.39 -20.75
CA LEU A 77 11.42 -8.07 -20.33
C LEU A 77 10.19 -7.22 -20.02
N GLN A 78 9.93 -7.00 -18.74
CA GLN A 78 8.96 -6.01 -18.31
C GLN A 78 9.52 -4.65 -18.73
N PRO A 79 8.68 -3.72 -19.20
CA PRO A 79 9.18 -2.40 -19.49
C PRO A 79 9.66 -1.78 -18.17
N ASP A 80 10.85 -1.18 -18.17
CA ASP A 80 11.43 -0.59 -16.96
C ASP A 80 10.64 0.64 -16.47
N PHE A 81 9.74 1.14 -17.33
CA PHE A 81 8.79 2.21 -17.09
C PHE A 81 7.43 1.81 -17.70
N LEU A 82 6.33 2.13 -17.03
CA LEU A 82 4.98 2.19 -17.60
C LEU A 82 4.88 3.37 -18.58
N ASP A 83 5.29 4.56 -18.15
CA ASP A 83 5.47 5.75 -18.99
C ASP A 83 6.48 6.71 -18.36
N ARG A 84 7.67 6.85 -18.98
CA ARG A 84 8.75 7.68 -18.44
C ARG A 84 8.38 9.16 -18.31
N ARG A 85 7.39 9.66 -19.05
CA ARG A 85 6.99 11.08 -19.02
C ARG A 85 5.99 11.38 -17.92
N GLU A 86 5.14 10.42 -17.61
CA GLU A 86 4.01 10.59 -16.70
C GLU A 86 4.25 9.98 -15.31
N GLU A 87 5.25 9.11 -15.14
CA GLU A 87 5.59 8.58 -13.81
C GLU A 87 6.26 9.61 -12.91
N LEU A 88 5.88 9.59 -11.64
CA LEU A 88 6.52 10.40 -10.59
C LEU A 88 7.46 9.57 -9.71
N ILE A 89 7.12 8.30 -9.52
CA ILE A 89 7.86 7.31 -8.75
C ILE A 89 8.31 6.20 -9.71
N PHE A 90 9.60 6.17 -9.98
CA PHE A 90 10.24 5.21 -10.85
C PHE A 90 10.57 3.90 -10.12
N GLY A 91 10.62 2.83 -10.90
CA GLY A 91 10.92 1.49 -10.41
C GLY A 91 9.77 0.51 -10.57
N MET A 92 10.12 -0.73 -10.87
CA MET A 92 9.19 -1.84 -10.99
C MET A 92 9.65 -2.98 -10.08
N LEU A 93 8.75 -3.53 -9.26
CA LEU A 93 9.02 -4.70 -8.42
C LEU A 93 9.17 -5.95 -9.32
N ALA A 94 10.34 -6.11 -9.93
CA ALA A 94 10.67 -7.30 -10.71
C ALA A 94 10.70 -8.54 -9.78
N SER A 95 10.25 -9.68 -10.29
CA SER A 95 10.57 -10.98 -9.68
C SER A 95 12.06 -11.21 -9.91
N PRO A 96 12.93 -11.18 -8.88
CA PRO A 96 14.36 -11.34 -9.10
C PRO A 96 14.62 -12.69 -9.79
N GLY A 97 15.00 -12.62 -11.05
CA GLY A 97 15.61 -13.74 -11.75
C GLY A 97 17.02 -13.93 -11.18
N GLY A 98 17.16 -14.85 -10.23
CA GLY A 98 18.47 -15.39 -9.85
C GLY A 98 19.33 -14.60 -8.87
N GLU A 99 19.16 -13.29 -8.68
CA GLU A 99 19.96 -12.55 -7.69
C GLU A 99 19.34 -12.59 -6.28
N ARG A 100 20.12 -13.05 -5.31
CA ARG A 100 19.77 -12.97 -3.90
C ARG A 100 19.97 -11.53 -3.44
N LEU A 101 18.90 -10.71 -3.52
CA LEU A 101 18.89 -9.38 -2.91
C LEU A 101 19.38 -9.46 -1.45
N PRO A 102 20.16 -8.48 -0.97
CA PRO A 102 20.63 -8.47 0.41
C PRO A 102 19.48 -8.24 1.41
N THR A 103 19.69 -8.66 2.66
CA THR A 103 18.80 -8.30 3.76
C THR A 103 19.11 -6.87 4.18
N GLY A 104 18.15 -5.98 3.99
CA GLY A 104 18.26 -4.56 4.33
C GLY A 104 17.85 -4.26 5.77
N GLY A 105 18.22 -3.07 6.23
CA GLY A 105 17.59 -2.43 7.39
C GLY A 105 16.33 -1.66 6.98
N ASP A 106 15.91 -0.73 7.82
CA ASP A 106 14.75 0.13 7.54
C ASP A 106 14.96 0.96 6.26
N CYS A 107 14.14 0.69 5.23
CA CYS A 107 14.22 1.36 3.92
C CYS A 107 14.06 2.89 3.99
N ARG A 108 13.40 3.41 5.04
CA ARG A 108 13.21 4.86 5.24
C ARG A 108 14.52 5.57 5.59
N GLN A 109 15.52 4.83 6.10
CA GLN A 109 16.84 5.40 6.39
C GLN A 109 17.48 6.02 5.15
N LEU A 110 17.29 5.42 3.96
CA LEU A 110 17.84 5.99 2.74
C LEU A 110 17.23 7.36 2.43
N ALA A 111 15.91 7.49 2.58
CA ALA A 111 15.24 8.78 2.43
C ALA A 111 15.72 9.81 3.48
N LEU A 112 15.86 9.40 4.74
CA LEU A 112 16.21 10.32 5.82
C LEU A 112 17.69 10.76 5.81
N TYR A 113 18.62 9.88 5.42
CA TYR A 113 20.07 10.13 5.56
C TYR A 113 20.83 10.21 4.23
N GLY A 114 20.25 9.69 3.15
CA GLY A 114 20.95 9.56 1.87
C GLY A 114 22.04 8.49 1.90
N ALA A 115 22.46 8.06 0.72
CA ALA A 115 23.45 7.00 0.57
C ALA A 115 24.83 7.42 1.08
N ARG A 116 25.20 8.71 0.99
CA ARG A 116 26.52 9.19 1.42
C ARG A 116 26.72 8.98 2.92
N GLN A 117 25.77 9.43 3.73
CA GLN A 117 25.86 9.29 5.18
C GLN A 117 25.79 7.82 5.61
N LEU A 118 24.91 7.02 5.01
CA LEU A 118 24.79 5.59 5.34
C LEU A 118 26.05 4.78 4.99
N ARG A 119 26.79 5.15 3.92
CA ARG A 119 28.10 4.55 3.63
C ARG A 119 29.13 4.87 4.72
N HIS A 120 29.09 6.06 5.30
CA HIS A 120 30.02 6.47 6.36
C HIS A 120 29.74 5.82 7.72
N THR A 121 28.47 5.53 8.06
CA THR A 121 28.12 4.84 9.31
C THR A 121 28.46 3.34 9.27
N GLY A 122 28.88 2.80 8.12
CA GLY A 122 29.32 1.41 7.97
C GLY A 122 28.18 0.38 8.00
N THR A 123 26.93 0.82 7.96
CA THR A 123 25.77 -0.08 8.00
C THR A 123 25.45 -0.57 6.59
N GLN A 124 25.60 -1.89 6.35
CA GLN A 124 25.15 -2.59 5.13
C GLN A 124 25.65 -2.00 3.79
N PRO A 125 26.98 -1.94 3.54
CA PRO A 125 27.55 -1.34 2.32
C PRO A 125 27.08 -2.01 1.02
N GLU A 126 26.86 -3.33 1.04
CA GLU A 126 26.34 -4.08 -0.11
C GLU A 126 24.91 -3.66 -0.48
N VAL A 127 24.06 -3.37 0.52
CA VAL A 127 22.69 -2.90 0.31
C VAL A 127 22.72 -1.52 -0.33
N ILE A 128 23.53 -0.59 0.21
CA ILE A 128 23.61 0.76 -0.33
C ILE A 128 24.18 0.76 -1.75
N ALA A 129 25.16 -0.10 -2.05
CA ALA A 129 25.68 -0.27 -3.40
C ALA A 129 24.59 -0.76 -4.37
N ALA A 130 23.81 -1.78 -4.00
CA ALA A 130 22.71 -2.27 -4.81
C ALA A 130 21.64 -1.19 -5.06
N ILE A 131 21.29 -0.39 -4.04
CA ILE A 131 20.33 0.70 -4.22
C ILE A 131 20.91 1.80 -5.12
N ALA A 132 22.21 2.14 -4.99
CA ALA A 132 22.86 3.14 -5.83
C ALA A 132 22.94 2.71 -7.30
N ASP A 133 23.17 1.43 -7.57
CA ASP A 133 23.17 0.90 -8.93
C ASP A 133 21.77 0.97 -9.55
N LEU A 134 20.74 0.63 -8.78
CA LEU A 134 19.34 0.80 -9.19
C LEU A 134 18.99 2.27 -9.42
N ALA A 135 19.37 3.17 -8.51
CA ALA A 135 19.10 4.60 -8.64
C ALA A 135 19.75 5.21 -9.88
N ARG A 136 20.99 4.80 -10.19
CA ARG A 136 21.72 5.24 -11.39
C ARG A 136 21.01 4.84 -12.68
N TYR A 137 20.33 3.70 -12.69
CA TYR A 137 19.52 3.28 -13.83
C TYR A 137 18.39 4.27 -14.16
N TYR A 138 17.81 4.88 -13.12
CA TYR A 138 16.74 5.87 -13.25
C TYR A 138 17.25 7.32 -13.31
N ASP A 139 18.57 7.53 -13.44
CA ASP A 139 19.22 8.85 -13.39
C ASP A 139 18.97 9.61 -12.07
N ILE A 140 18.90 8.89 -10.95
CA ILE A 140 18.59 9.42 -9.62
C ILE A 140 19.85 9.49 -8.76
N ASP A 141 20.15 10.68 -8.22
CA ASP A 141 21.20 10.87 -7.22
C ASP A 141 20.65 10.70 -5.79
N ILE A 142 20.92 9.55 -5.18
CA ILE A 142 20.50 9.21 -3.81
C ILE A 142 21.55 9.57 -2.74
N ASP A 143 22.68 10.18 -3.10
CA ASP A 143 23.70 10.54 -2.12
C ASP A 143 23.22 11.52 -1.04
N PRO A 144 22.51 12.61 -1.37
CA PRO A 144 21.91 13.46 -0.36
C PRO A 144 20.65 12.84 0.25
N PRO A 145 20.28 13.22 1.49
CA PRO A 145 18.96 12.95 2.03
C PRO A 145 17.86 13.48 1.11
N ALA A 146 16.69 12.85 1.18
CA ALA A 146 15.50 13.32 0.48
C ALA A 146 15.11 14.72 0.97
N ALA A 147 15.01 15.65 0.04
CA ALA A 147 14.71 17.06 0.30
C ALA A 147 13.25 17.41 0.03
N THR A 148 12.48 16.51 -0.60
CA THR A 148 11.04 16.65 -0.91
C THR A 148 10.29 15.35 -0.61
N ALA A 149 8.96 15.42 -0.51
CA ALA A 149 8.10 14.26 -0.33
C ALA A 149 8.22 13.24 -1.47
N GLN A 150 8.31 13.71 -2.72
CA GLN A 150 8.55 12.84 -3.88
C GLN A 150 9.86 12.06 -3.73
N GLN A 151 10.95 12.74 -3.33
CA GLN A 151 12.23 12.05 -3.08
C GLN A 151 12.15 11.09 -1.89
N ALA A 152 11.42 11.44 -0.83
CA ALA A 152 11.28 10.58 0.34
C ALA A 152 10.56 9.28 -0.03
N ILE A 153 9.49 9.36 -0.82
CA ILE A 153 8.76 8.20 -1.34
C ILE A 153 9.66 7.40 -2.29
N GLN A 154 10.30 8.07 -3.25
CA GLN A 154 11.15 7.43 -4.25
C GLN A 154 12.34 6.69 -3.63
N TRP A 155 13.05 7.29 -2.66
CA TRP A 155 14.25 6.69 -2.06
C TRP A 155 13.85 5.48 -1.23
N THR A 156 12.79 5.62 -0.45
CA THR A 156 12.20 4.51 0.32
C THR A 156 11.80 3.37 -0.61
N PHE A 157 11.20 3.68 -1.77
CA PHE A 157 10.79 2.67 -2.76
C PHE A 157 11.99 2.00 -3.45
N LEU A 158 13.06 2.74 -3.80
CA LEU A 158 14.29 2.14 -4.32
C LEU A 158 14.96 1.21 -3.32
N ALA A 159 14.99 1.60 -2.04
CA ALA A 159 15.47 0.74 -0.96
C ALA A 159 14.62 -0.53 -0.82
N LEU A 160 13.29 -0.42 -0.94
CA LEU A 160 12.38 -1.55 -0.97
C LEU A 160 12.64 -2.49 -2.16
N LEU A 161 12.93 -1.94 -3.35
CA LEU A 161 13.22 -2.72 -4.55
C LEU A 161 14.52 -3.52 -4.43
N ALA A 162 15.53 -2.93 -3.79
CA ALA A 162 16.86 -3.53 -3.69
C ALA A 162 17.04 -4.47 -2.47
N THR A 163 16.01 -4.67 -1.64
CA THR A 163 16.11 -5.47 -0.41
C THR A 163 15.06 -6.58 -0.34
N ARG A 164 15.39 -7.68 0.37
CA ARG A 164 14.45 -8.80 0.55
C ARG A 164 13.40 -8.57 1.62
N ASP A 165 13.82 -8.00 2.73
CA ASP A 165 13.04 -7.83 3.96
C ASP A 165 13.17 -6.38 4.40
N PRO A 166 12.30 -5.48 3.90
CA PRO A 166 12.48 -4.04 4.02
C PRO A 166 12.19 -3.52 5.44
N LEU A 167 11.37 -4.22 6.23
CA LEU A 167 10.73 -3.68 7.43
C LEU A 167 10.15 -4.82 8.29
N VAL A 168 10.96 -5.33 9.22
CA VAL A 168 10.66 -6.25 10.34
C VAL A 168 9.79 -7.48 10.01
N GLY A 169 10.45 -8.58 9.64
CA GLY A 169 9.94 -9.95 9.80
C GLY A 169 9.60 -10.67 8.50
N ARG A 170 9.31 -11.98 8.59
CA ARG A 170 9.15 -12.97 7.47
C ARG A 170 8.11 -12.64 6.38
N ARG A 171 7.53 -11.45 6.36
CA ARG A 171 6.59 -10.94 5.35
C ARG A 171 7.04 -9.51 5.02
N ARG A 172 7.24 -9.16 3.75
CA ARG A 172 7.58 -7.79 3.29
C ARG A 172 6.52 -6.78 3.78
N THR A 173 6.73 -6.27 4.98
CA THR A 173 5.71 -5.51 5.70
C THR A 173 6.09 -4.04 5.64
N LEU A 174 5.33 -3.22 4.93
CA LEU A 174 5.60 -1.79 4.82
C LEU A 174 5.01 -1.03 6.01
N SER A 175 5.54 -1.31 7.20
CA SER A 175 5.08 -0.73 8.46
C SER A 175 5.53 0.73 8.62
N GLY A 176 4.61 1.64 8.92
CA GLY A 176 4.89 3.02 9.32
C GLY A 176 5.38 3.91 8.17
N LEU A 177 5.11 3.51 6.92
CA LEU A 177 5.34 4.35 5.75
C LEU A 177 4.35 5.52 5.69
N ASP A 178 3.11 5.29 6.13
CA ASP A 178 2.06 6.31 6.20
C ASP A 178 2.53 7.50 7.03
N VAL A 179 3.00 7.26 8.25
CA VAL A 179 3.46 8.32 9.15
C VAL A 179 4.74 8.97 8.64
N PHE A 180 5.68 8.17 8.15
CA PHE A 180 6.94 8.69 7.62
C PHE A 180 6.73 9.59 6.39
N PHE A 181 5.90 9.17 5.44
CA PHE A 181 5.59 9.99 4.26
C PHE A 181 4.74 11.20 4.62
N ASP A 182 3.83 11.09 5.59
CA ASP A 182 3.00 12.21 6.03
C ASP A 182 3.85 13.38 6.54
N ILE A 183 4.93 13.11 7.26
CA ILE A 183 5.86 14.14 7.74
C ILE A 183 6.43 14.97 6.58
N TYR A 184 6.86 14.32 5.50
CA TYR A 184 7.38 15.02 4.32
C TYR A 184 6.28 15.70 3.50
N LEU A 185 5.14 15.01 3.30
CA LEU A 185 4.00 15.53 2.55
C LEU A 185 3.42 16.77 3.23
N GLN A 186 3.20 16.71 4.55
CA GLN A 186 2.68 17.84 5.32
C GLN A 186 3.65 19.03 5.29
N ARG A 187 4.96 18.79 5.45
CA ARG A 187 5.97 19.84 5.31
C ARG A 187 5.92 20.51 3.94
N ASP A 188 5.82 19.73 2.86
CA ASP A 188 5.82 20.27 1.50
C ASP A 188 4.50 20.99 1.17
N LEU A 189 3.37 20.55 1.74
CA LEU A 189 2.08 21.25 1.73
C LEU A 189 2.16 22.59 2.46
N ASP A 190 2.70 22.61 3.69
CA ASP A 190 2.82 23.83 4.51
C ASP A 190 3.72 24.88 3.85
N ARG A 191 4.69 24.44 3.04
CA ARG A 191 5.56 25.31 2.24
C ARG A 191 4.93 25.79 0.93
N GLY A 192 3.75 25.30 0.57
CA GLY A 192 3.11 25.57 -0.72
C GLY A 192 3.88 25.01 -1.92
N VAL A 193 4.77 24.04 -1.70
CA VAL A 193 5.53 23.37 -2.76
C VAL A 193 4.69 22.24 -3.37
N LEU A 194 3.75 21.71 -2.60
CA LEU A 194 2.82 20.65 -2.97
C LEU A 194 1.39 21.13 -2.72
N ILE A 195 0.43 20.70 -3.54
CA ILE A 195 -1.00 20.75 -3.23
C ILE A 195 -1.53 19.34 -2.93
N GLU A 196 -2.72 19.24 -2.32
CA GLU A 196 -3.28 17.94 -1.92
C GLU A 196 -3.46 16.97 -3.09
N GLU A 197 -3.85 17.48 -4.26
CA GLU A 197 -3.99 16.66 -5.48
C GLU A 197 -2.65 16.02 -5.88
N GLU A 198 -1.55 16.76 -5.81
CA GLU A 198 -0.21 16.24 -6.09
C GLU A 198 0.28 15.29 -4.98
N ALA A 199 -0.16 15.49 -3.74
CA ALA A 199 0.10 14.57 -2.64
C ALA A 199 -0.55 13.20 -2.88
N GLN A 200 -1.83 13.21 -3.27
CA GLN A 200 -2.57 12.02 -3.62
C GLN A 200 -1.95 11.34 -4.85
N GLU A 201 -1.55 12.11 -5.87
CA GLU A 201 -0.91 11.59 -7.09
C GLU A 201 0.38 10.81 -6.77
N LEU A 202 1.23 11.30 -5.85
CA LEU A 202 2.43 10.58 -5.41
C LEU A 202 2.11 9.25 -4.71
N ILE A 203 1.06 9.23 -3.88
CA ILE A 203 0.61 8.02 -3.17
C ILE A 203 -0.03 7.02 -4.15
N ASP A 204 -0.80 7.52 -5.11
CA ASP A 204 -1.39 6.71 -6.18
C ASP A 204 -0.28 6.07 -7.02
N ASP A 205 0.70 6.83 -7.48
CA ASP A 205 1.78 6.31 -8.33
C ASP A 205 2.63 5.24 -7.61
N LEU A 206 2.99 5.47 -6.34
CA LEU A 206 3.60 4.44 -5.48
C LEU A 206 2.71 3.19 -5.39
N THR A 207 1.41 3.37 -5.19
CA THR A 207 0.47 2.26 -5.02
C THR A 207 0.30 1.46 -6.30
N ILE A 208 0.36 2.10 -7.47
CA ILE A 208 0.40 1.42 -8.77
C ILE A 208 1.62 0.51 -8.84
N LYS A 209 2.80 0.96 -8.42
CA LYS A 209 4.01 0.12 -8.41
C LYS A 209 3.86 -1.07 -7.45
N LEU A 210 3.27 -0.86 -6.28
CA LEU A 210 3.00 -1.93 -5.32
C LEU A 210 1.96 -2.94 -5.84
N ARG A 211 0.96 -2.49 -6.60
CA ARG A 211 -0.03 -3.34 -7.28
C ARG A 211 0.56 -4.23 -8.36
N LEU A 212 1.66 -3.79 -8.97
CA LEU A 212 2.37 -4.54 -10.02
C LEU A 212 3.38 -5.55 -9.47
N ALA A 213 3.63 -5.52 -8.14
CA ALA A 213 4.50 -6.48 -7.48
C ALA A 213 4.04 -7.93 -7.70
N ARG A 214 4.98 -8.79 -8.11
CA ARG A 214 4.69 -10.21 -8.38
C ARG A 214 4.95 -11.08 -7.16
N PRO A 215 4.08 -12.06 -6.86
CA PRO A 215 4.47 -13.16 -5.99
C PRO A 215 5.48 -14.04 -6.73
N THR A 216 6.64 -14.34 -6.12
CA THR A 216 7.69 -15.14 -6.74
C THR A 216 7.47 -16.61 -6.44
N GLY A 217 7.06 -17.42 -7.43
CA GLY A 217 7.11 -18.89 -7.36
C GLY A 217 6.32 -19.57 -6.22
N ASP A 218 6.44 -20.91 -6.15
CA ASP A 218 5.74 -21.77 -5.16
C ASP A 218 6.12 -21.37 -3.73
N ALA A 219 5.10 -21.05 -2.93
CA ALA A 219 5.13 -20.67 -1.52
C ALA A 219 5.55 -19.22 -1.17
N ALA A 220 4.53 -18.41 -0.90
CA ALA A 220 4.53 -17.36 0.14
C ALA A 220 5.46 -16.15 -0.03
N THR A 221 5.55 -15.55 -1.23
CA THR A 221 5.82 -14.10 -1.27
C THR A 221 4.54 -13.38 -0.85
N VAL A 222 4.53 -12.86 0.37
CA VAL A 222 3.43 -12.05 0.88
C VAL A 222 3.37 -10.76 0.05
N LEU A 223 2.19 -10.47 -0.53
CA LEU A 223 1.90 -9.19 -1.17
C LEU A 223 2.36 -8.05 -0.22
N PRO A 224 2.89 -6.93 -0.72
CA PRO A 224 3.25 -5.82 0.15
C PRO A 224 2.02 -5.46 0.98
N ALA A 225 2.16 -5.55 2.30
CA ALA A 225 1.10 -5.21 3.24
C ALA A 225 1.43 -3.87 3.90
N LEU A 226 0.45 -2.98 3.93
CA LEU A 226 0.53 -1.69 4.62
C LEU A 226 -0.35 -1.77 5.85
N TYR A 227 0.22 -1.46 7.02
CA TYR A 227 -0.48 -1.48 8.30
C TYR A 227 -0.77 -0.04 8.76
N LEU A 228 -2.03 0.27 9.06
CA LEU A 228 -2.50 1.65 9.29
C LEU A 228 -3.37 1.78 10.55
N PRO A 229 -3.15 2.75 11.44
CA PRO A 229 -1.90 3.45 11.70
C PRO A 229 -1.00 2.63 12.64
N LEU A 230 0.31 2.88 12.58
CA LEU A 230 1.31 2.15 13.37
C LEU A 230 1.90 2.94 14.54
N ALA A 231 1.91 4.27 14.47
CA ALA A 231 2.50 5.14 15.50
C ALA A 231 1.52 5.37 16.67
N GLY A 232 1.37 4.39 17.56
CA GLY A 232 0.56 4.56 18.78
C GLY A 232 -0.89 4.93 18.51
N GLN A 233 -1.45 4.42 17.40
CA GLN A 233 -2.81 4.71 16.92
C GLN A 233 -3.02 6.14 16.36
N THR A 234 -1.93 6.87 16.12
CA THR A 234 -1.98 8.19 15.50
C THR A 234 -2.36 8.09 14.03
N VAL A 235 -3.58 8.51 13.71
CA VAL A 235 -4.02 8.61 12.31
C VAL A 235 -3.32 9.80 11.66
N THR A 236 -2.84 9.60 10.43
CA THR A 236 -2.21 10.63 9.61
C THR A 236 -3.05 10.91 8.37
N ARG A 237 -2.84 12.07 7.74
CA ARG A 237 -3.55 12.40 6.50
C ARG A 237 -3.18 11.42 5.37
N THR A 238 -1.93 10.99 5.34
CA THR A 238 -1.46 9.94 4.42
C THR A 238 -2.13 8.59 4.67
N GLY A 239 -2.53 8.28 5.90
CA GLY A 239 -3.38 7.12 6.18
C GLY A 239 -4.70 7.15 5.40
N PHE A 240 -5.36 8.32 5.34
CA PHE A 240 -6.53 8.53 4.48
C PHE A 240 -6.17 8.41 2.99
N ARG A 241 -5.08 9.04 2.53
CA ARG A 241 -4.63 8.97 1.12
C ARG A 241 -4.38 7.54 0.65
N LEU A 242 -3.78 6.70 1.50
CA LEU A 242 -3.52 5.29 1.19
C LEU A 242 -4.81 4.49 1.06
N VAL A 243 -5.78 4.70 1.96
CA VAL A 243 -7.11 4.07 1.87
C VAL A 243 -7.87 4.59 0.63
N ASN A 244 -7.75 5.88 0.31
CA ASN A 244 -8.36 6.52 -0.86
C ASN A 244 -7.88 5.93 -2.19
N THR A 245 -6.73 5.26 -2.22
CA THR A 245 -6.27 4.55 -3.42
C THR A 245 -7.25 3.47 -3.90
N LEU A 246 -8.11 2.97 -3.01
CA LEU A 246 -9.19 2.04 -3.36
C LEU A 246 -10.34 2.72 -4.12
N TYR A 247 -10.44 4.05 -4.08
CA TYR A 247 -11.31 4.85 -4.94
C TYR A 247 -10.58 5.36 -6.18
N THR A 248 -9.39 5.97 -6.04
CA THR A 248 -8.65 6.57 -7.17
C THR A 248 -8.20 5.53 -8.20
N LEU A 249 -7.73 4.37 -7.74
CA LEU A 249 -7.25 3.26 -8.58
C LEU A 249 -8.23 2.07 -8.61
N GLY A 250 -9.33 2.17 -7.86
CA GLY A 250 -10.32 1.11 -7.69
C GLY A 250 -9.87 -0.03 -6.75
N PRO A 251 -10.79 -0.98 -6.46
CA PRO A 251 -10.56 -2.10 -5.53
C PRO A 251 -9.39 -2.99 -5.96
N ALA A 252 -8.57 -3.43 -5.01
CA ALA A 252 -7.43 -4.30 -5.29
C ALA A 252 -7.07 -5.18 -4.09
N ALA A 253 -6.55 -6.38 -4.38
CA ALA A 253 -6.00 -7.28 -3.37
C ALA A 253 -4.58 -6.90 -2.91
N ALA A 254 -3.87 -6.08 -3.70
CA ALA A 254 -2.51 -5.62 -3.46
C ALA A 254 -2.45 -4.08 -3.65
N PRO A 255 -1.60 -3.35 -2.91
CA PRO A 255 -1.04 -3.78 -1.64
C PRO A 255 -2.15 -4.18 -0.67
N HIS A 256 -1.86 -5.13 0.22
CA HIS A 256 -2.83 -5.53 1.22
C HIS A 256 -2.93 -4.46 2.30
N LEU A 257 -4.01 -3.68 2.28
CA LEU A 257 -4.26 -2.64 3.27
C LEU A 257 -4.93 -3.26 4.50
N LEU A 258 -4.21 -3.29 5.63
CA LEU A 258 -4.71 -3.79 6.90
C LEU A 258 -4.73 -2.66 7.93
N VAL A 259 -5.92 -2.40 8.48
CA VAL A 259 -6.15 -1.36 9.47
C VAL A 259 -6.00 -1.97 10.87
N LEU A 260 -5.08 -1.41 11.66
CA LEU A 260 -4.93 -1.70 13.09
C LEU A 260 -6.06 -0.97 13.85
N TRP A 261 -7.22 -1.62 13.89
CA TRP A 261 -8.44 -1.08 14.44
C TRP A 261 -8.35 -0.94 15.96
N SER A 262 -8.71 0.24 16.44
CA SER A 262 -8.85 0.55 17.85
C SER A 262 -9.96 1.57 18.04
N THR A 263 -10.67 1.48 19.16
CA THR A 263 -11.67 2.47 19.57
C THR A 263 -11.05 3.84 19.88
N ALA A 264 -9.73 3.91 20.04
CA ALA A 264 -8.99 5.16 20.21
C ALA A 264 -8.57 5.84 18.89
N LEU A 265 -8.77 5.20 17.73
CA LEU A 265 -8.61 5.87 16.43
C LEU A 265 -9.59 7.05 16.30
N SER A 266 -9.34 7.99 15.39
CA SER A 266 -10.32 9.05 15.12
C SER A 266 -11.62 8.46 14.54
N ASP A 267 -12.76 8.97 15.02
CA ASP A 267 -14.09 8.58 14.55
C ASP A 267 -14.23 8.76 13.02
N THR A 268 -13.64 9.81 12.47
CA THR A 268 -13.66 10.14 11.05
C THR A 268 -12.94 9.07 10.23
N PHE A 269 -11.75 8.64 10.68
CA PHE A 269 -11.01 7.58 10.00
C PHE A 269 -11.68 6.22 10.11
N ARG A 270 -12.27 5.90 11.26
CA ARG A 270 -13.06 4.67 11.45
C ARG A 270 -14.25 4.62 10.49
N ARG A 271 -14.99 5.73 10.36
CA ARG A 271 -16.11 5.87 9.41
C ARG A 271 -15.63 5.73 7.97
N PHE A 272 -14.57 6.44 7.58
CA PHE A 272 -14.01 6.37 6.23
C PHE A 272 -13.56 4.95 5.85
N CYS A 273 -12.84 4.26 6.74
CA CYS A 273 -12.47 2.86 6.53
C CYS A 273 -13.69 1.94 6.39
N ALA A 274 -14.75 2.15 7.17
CA ALA A 274 -15.98 1.38 7.07
C ALA A 274 -16.70 1.64 5.73
N GLU A 275 -16.76 2.90 5.28
CA GLU A 275 -17.30 3.27 3.97
C GLU A 275 -16.55 2.59 2.83
N VAL A 276 -15.22 2.69 2.83
CA VAL A 276 -14.36 2.06 1.82
C VAL A 276 -14.54 0.55 1.82
N THR A 277 -14.69 -0.09 2.98
CA THR A 277 -14.96 -1.54 3.07
C THR A 277 -16.31 -1.91 2.46
N ILE A 278 -17.35 -1.12 2.71
CA ILE A 278 -18.67 -1.35 2.10
C ILE A 278 -18.59 -1.24 0.58
N ASP A 279 -17.82 -0.29 0.06
CA ASP A 279 -17.75 -0.03 -1.38
C ASP A 279 -16.82 -0.99 -2.13
N THR A 280 -15.73 -1.42 -1.49
CA THR A 280 -14.61 -2.06 -2.19
C THR A 280 -14.27 -3.45 -1.70
N SER A 281 -14.72 -3.86 -0.50
CA SER A 281 -14.36 -5.13 0.15
C SER A 281 -12.84 -5.43 0.13
N SER A 282 -12.01 -4.38 0.16
CA SER A 282 -10.56 -4.46 -0.07
C SER A 282 -9.70 -4.18 1.15
N LEU A 283 -10.30 -3.91 2.31
CA LEU A 283 -9.61 -3.72 3.60
C LEU A 283 -9.72 -4.96 4.49
N SER A 284 -8.68 -5.15 5.30
CA SER A 284 -8.66 -6.08 6.43
C SER A 284 -8.38 -5.35 7.73
N TYR A 285 -8.66 -6.00 8.85
CA TYR A 285 -8.57 -5.42 10.18
C TYR A 285 -7.84 -6.35 11.15
N ALA A 286 -7.10 -5.78 12.08
CA ALA A 286 -6.54 -6.45 13.25
C ALA A 286 -6.46 -5.45 14.42
N GLN A 287 -6.27 -5.90 15.65
CA GLN A 287 -6.22 -4.98 16.79
C GLN A 287 -4.81 -4.40 17.02
N ALA A 288 -3.77 -5.21 16.85
CA ALA A 288 -2.39 -4.83 17.13
C ALA A 288 -1.40 -5.73 16.39
N LEU A 289 -0.12 -5.37 16.49
CA LEU A 289 1.00 -6.22 16.08
C LEU A 289 1.62 -6.94 17.28
N PRO A 290 2.29 -8.10 17.09
CA PRO A 290 2.38 -8.85 15.84
C PRO A 290 1.01 -9.37 15.41
N LEU A 291 0.80 -9.53 14.10
CA LEU A 291 -0.47 -10.05 13.61
C LEU A 291 -0.70 -11.47 14.13
N PRO A 292 -1.95 -11.81 14.50
CA PRO A 292 -2.30 -13.18 14.86
C PRO A 292 -2.11 -14.13 13.68
N GLU A 293 -1.76 -15.38 13.97
CA GLU A 293 -1.62 -16.42 12.94
C GLU A 293 -2.96 -16.79 12.29
N ALA A 294 -4.04 -16.69 13.05
CA ALA A 294 -5.39 -16.93 12.57
C ALA A 294 -5.91 -15.72 11.80
N GLY A 295 -6.54 -15.99 10.65
CA GLY A 295 -7.33 -15.02 9.91
C GLY A 295 -8.73 -15.55 9.68
N HIS A 296 -9.70 -14.66 9.68
CA HIS A 296 -11.10 -14.94 9.37
C HIS A 296 -11.59 -13.97 8.30
N SER A 297 -12.62 -14.39 7.57
CA SER A 297 -13.35 -13.50 6.66
C SER A 297 -14.83 -13.59 6.95
N ARG A 298 -15.53 -12.45 6.96
CA ARG A 298 -16.99 -12.39 7.03
C ARG A 298 -17.56 -11.82 5.75
N THR A 299 -18.64 -12.44 5.26
CA THR A 299 -19.36 -11.98 4.08
C THR A 299 -20.78 -11.59 4.47
N MET A 300 -21.20 -10.38 4.09
CA MET A 300 -22.52 -9.86 4.43
C MET A 300 -23.07 -8.98 3.32
N SER A 301 -24.40 -8.88 3.26
CA SER A 301 -25.07 -7.93 2.39
C SER A 301 -25.09 -6.52 2.98
N PRO A 302 -25.05 -5.46 2.15
CA PRO A 302 -25.22 -4.09 2.62
C PRO A 302 -26.50 -3.89 3.44
N ASP A 303 -27.60 -4.54 3.04
CA ASP A 303 -28.91 -4.36 3.69
C ASP A 303 -28.94 -4.92 5.12
N ARG A 304 -28.05 -5.87 5.47
CA ARG A 304 -27.89 -6.37 6.85
C ARG A 304 -27.15 -5.38 7.74
N LEU A 305 -26.26 -4.57 7.18
CA LEU A 305 -25.57 -3.52 7.91
C LEU A 305 -26.51 -2.35 8.22
N GLY A 306 -27.52 -2.12 7.39
CA GLY A 306 -28.54 -1.12 7.64
C GLY A 306 -29.24 -0.64 6.37
N ALA A 307 -30.39 0.02 6.56
CA ALA A 307 -31.20 0.54 5.46
C ALA A 307 -30.63 1.82 4.83
N THR A 308 -29.82 2.58 5.57
CA THR A 308 -29.18 3.81 5.11
C THR A 308 -27.68 3.65 5.15
N ARG A 309 -26.96 4.43 4.33
CA ARG A 309 -25.49 4.39 4.31
C ARG A 309 -24.88 4.68 5.69
N SER A 310 -25.37 5.70 6.38
CA SER A 310 -24.90 6.04 7.73
C SER A 310 -25.14 4.91 8.74
N ALA A 311 -26.27 4.21 8.65
CA ALA A 311 -26.54 3.04 9.48
C ALA A 311 -25.56 1.89 9.16
N GLN A 312 -25.30 1.65 7.87
CA GLN A 312 -24.36 0.60 7.45
C GLN A 312 -22.96 0.82 8.00
N VAL A 313 -22.46 2.05 7.87
CA VAL A 313 -21.14 2.47 8.39
C VAL A 313 -21.09 2.31 9.90
N TYR A 314 -22.11 2.80 10.61
CA TYR A 314 -22.19 2.70 12.07
C TYR A 314 -22.17 1.25 12.56
N THR A 315 -23.00 0.39 12.00
CA THR A 315 -23.07 -1.04 12.36
C THR A 315 -21.77 -1.76 12.05
N LEU A 316 -21.11 -1.43 10.93
CA LEU A 316 -19.80 -1.99 10.60
C LEU A 316 -18.73 -1.56 11.61
N CYS A 317 -18.70 -0.28 12.01
CA CYS A 317 -17.80 0.17 13.07
C CYS A 317 -18.04 -0.58 14.39
N GLN A 318 -19.30 -0.77 14.81
CA GLN A 318 -19.60 -1.54 16.03
C GLN A 318 -19.12 -2.99 15.95
N LEU A 319 -19.25 -3.63 14.78
CA LEU A 319 -18.75 -4.98 14.58
C LEU A 319 -17.22 -5.04 14.73
N LEU A 320 -16.52 -4.02 14.22
CA LEU A 320 -15.06 -3.91 14.33
C LEU A 320 -14.60 -3.54 15.75
N ASP A 321 -15.38 -2.76 16.49
CA ASP A 321 -15.11 -2.45 17.90
C ASP A 321 -15.19 -3.71 18.80
N ALA A 322 -15.91 -4.75 18.35
CA ALA A 322 -16.03 -6.03 19.04
C ALA A 322 -14.91 -7.04 18.70
N LEU A 323 -13.87 -6.63 17.95
CA LEU A 323 -12.71 -7.48 17.68
C LEU A 323 -11.98 -7.83 18.99
N ASP A 324 -11.71 -9.12 19.19
CA ASP A 324 -11.06 -9.64 20.40
C ASP A 324 -9.53 -9.76 20.28
N GLY A 325 -8.97 -9.39 19.13
CA GLY A 325 -7.53 -9.44 18.83
C GLY A 325 -6.98 -10.84 18.56
N SER A 326 -7.81 -11.89 18.61
CA SER A 326 -7.37 -13.29 18.42
C SER A 326 -7.07 -13.64 16.96
N SER A 327 -7.59 -12.86 16.02
CA SER A 327 -7.48 -13.11 14.58
C SER A 327 -7.54 -11.82 13.76
N THR A 328 -6.99 -11.88 12.55
CA THR A 328 -7.25 -10.85 11.54
C THR A 328 -8.65 -11.06 10.96
N LEU A 329 -9.32 -9.98 10.58
CA LEU A 329 -10.66 -10.02 10.00
C LEU A 329 -10.68 -9.30 8.65
N GLY A 330 -10.96 -10.04 7.59
CA GLY A 330 -11.35 -9.49 6.31
C GLY A 330 -12.88 -9.39 6.19
N ILE A 331 -13.38 -8.31 5.60
CA ILE A 331 -14.83 -8.10 5.44
C ILE A 331 -15.18 -7.97 3.96
N ASN A 332 -16.13 -8.79 3.52
CA ASN A 332 -16.75 -8.71 2.21
C ASN A 332 -18.16 -8.17 2.35
N VAL A 333 -18.43 -7.01 1.77
CA VAL A 333 -19.78 -6.43 1.70
C VAL A 333 -20.28 -6.56 0.27
N LEU A 334 -20.97 -7.67 0.00
CA LEU A 334 -21.38 -8.06 -1.34
C LEU A 334 -22.84 -8.48 -1.32
N ARG A 335 -23.52 -8.36 -2.47
CA ARG A 335 -24.86 -8.90 -2.64
C ARG A 335 -24.80 -10.32 -3.19
N ARG A 336 -25.68 -11.20 -2.73
CA ARG A 336 -25.72 -12.61 -3.15
C ARG A 336 -25.96 -12.73 -4.65
N GLU A 337 -26.74 -11.82 -5.21
CA GLU A 337 -27.03 -11.74 -6.65
C GLU A 337 -25.79 -11.40 -7.46
N VAL A 338 -24.89 -10.56 -6.91
CA VAL A 338 -23.62 -10.20 -7.56
C VAL A 338 -22.72 -11.42 -7.65
N LEU A 339 -22.52 -12.15 -6.55
CA LEU A 339 -21.73 -13.39 -6.56
C LEU A 339 -22.32 -14.45 -7.51
N SER A 340 -23.64 -14.62 -7.48
CA SER A 340 -24.34 -15.57 -8.35
C SER A 340 -24.22 -15.19 -9.82
N ALA A 341 -24.30 -13.90 -10.14
CA ALA A 341 -24.09 -13.39 -11.49
C ALA A 341 -22.66 -13.61 -11.99
N ILE A 342 -21.67 -13.53 -11.10
CA ILE A 342 -20.26 -13.76 -11.41
C ILE A 342 -19.98 -15.24 -11.66
N LEU A 343 -20.57 -16.13 -10.87
CA LEU A 343 -20.53 -17.57 -11.14
C LEU A 343 -21.07 -17.89 -12.55
N ALA A 344 -22.19 -17.29 -12.93
CA ALA A 344 -22.79 -17.50 -14.24
C ALA A 344 -22.00 -16.81 -15.38
N ARG A 345 -21.43 -15.64 -15.12
CA ARG A 345 -20.69 -14.81 -16.09
C ARG A 345 -19.43 -14.21 -15.45
N PRO A 346 -18.30 -14.94 -15.46
CA PRO A 346 -17.11 -14.55 -14.69
C PRO A 346 -16.43 -13.24 -15.13
N ASN A 347 -16.76 -12.72 -16.31
CA ASN A 347 -16.20 -11.47 -16.85
C ASN A 347 -17.20 -10.31 -16.84
N ARG A 348 -18.34 -10.45 -16.14
CA ARG A 348 -19.38 -9.41 -16.08
C ARG A 348 -18.94 -8.15 -15.34
N TYR A 349 -18.09 -8.31 -14.33
CA TYR A 349 -17.55 -7.21 -13.54
C TYR A 349 -16.04 -7.12 -13.82
N GLY A 350 -15.52 -5.89 -13.92
CA GLY A 350 -14.12 -5.66 -14.33
C GLY A 350 -13.11 -6.05 -13.26
N TYR A 351 -13.46 -5.87 -11.99
CA TYR A 351 -12.63 -6.20 -10.83
C TYR A 351 -13.53 -6.67 -9.69
N LEU A 352 -13.23 -7.83 -9.11
CA LEU A 352 -13.83 -8.28 -7.85
C LEU A 352 -12.73 -8.82 -6.94
N THR A 353 -12.40 -8.00 -5.93
CA THR A 353 -11.54 -8.38 -4.82
C THR A 353 -12.40 -8.92 -3.68
N VAL A 354 -11.96 -10.02 -3.08
CA VAL A 354 -12.61 -10.62 -1.91
C VAL A 354 -11.57 -10.91 -0.83
N GLN A 355 -11.97 -10.76 0.42
CA GLN A 355 -11.20 -11.16 1.58
C GLN A 355 -11.48 -12.62 1.93
N LEU A 356 -10.41 -13.39 2.15
CA LEU A 356 -10.45 -14.76 2.66
C LEU A 356 -9.63 -14.84 3.96
N PRO A 357 -9.76 -15.92 4.75
CA PRO A 357 -8.95 -16.14 5.94
C PRO A 357 -7.44 -16.00 5.72
N GLY A 358 -6.97 -16.35 4.51
CA GLY A 358 -5.56 -16.25 4.11
C GLY A 358 -5.15 -14.90 3.52
N GLY A 359 -6.06 -13.93 3.40
CA GLY A 359 -5.81 -12.60 2.82
C GLY A 359 -6.73 -12.25 1.65
N ALA A 360 -6.47 -11.08 1.04
CA ALA A 360 -7.22 -10.59 -0.10
C ALA A 360 -6.88 -11.33 -1.40
N VAL A 361 -7.89 -11.58 -2.23
CA VAL A 361 -7.75 -12.28 -3.52
C VAL A 361 -8.53 -11.55 -4.60
N ASP A 362 -7.89 -11.33 -5.75
CA ASP A 362 -8.58 -10.93 -6.98
C ASP A 362 -9.09 -12.19 -7.69
N LEU A 363 -10.41 -12.33 -7.80
CA LEU A 363 -11.03 -13.51 -8.40
C LEU A 363 -10.66 -13.70 -9.87
N HIS A 364 -10.32 -12.63 -10.60
CA HIS A 364 -9.89 -12.72 -12.00
C HIS A 364 -8.50 -13.32 -12.17
N HIS A 365 -7.68 -13.32 -11.12
CA HIS A 365 -6.38 -14.00 -11.08
C HIS A 365 -6.50 -15.51 -10.81
N LEU A 366 -7.63 -15.97 -10.30
CA LEU A 366 -7.85 -17.39 -10.05
C LEU A 366 -8.21 -18.13 -11.34
N ASN A 367 -7.75 -19.38 -11.43
CA ASN A 367 -8.22 -20.31 -12.45
C ASN A 367 -9.74 -20.61 -12.25
N PRO A 368 -10.45 -21.10 -13.28
CA PRO A 368 -11.91 -21.26 -13.20
C PRO A 368 -12.39 -22.14 -12.03
N ALA A 369 -11.69 -23.22 -11.72
CA ALA A 369 -12.05 -24.12 -10.62
C ALA A 369 -11.87 -23.45 -9.26
N ALA A 370 -10.69 -22.88 -8.99
CA ALA A 370 -10.41 -22.15 -7.76
C ALA A 370 -11.34 -20.95 -7.56
N ARG A 371 -11.68 -20.25 -8.66
CA ARG A 371 -12.66 -19.15 -8.63
C ARG A 371 -14.03 -19.65 -8.20
N GLN A 372 -14.48 -20.77 -8.76
CA GLN A 372 -15.76 -21.37 -8.41
C GLN A 372 -15.78 -21.80 -6.94
N ASP A 373 -14.71 -22.43 -6.46
CA ASP A 373 -14.58 -22.87 -5.06
C ASP A 373 -14.67 -21.67 -4.10
N VAL A 374 -13.93 -20.60 -4.38
CA VAL A 374 -13.97 -19.37 -3.57
C VAL A 374 -15.37 -18.75 -3.59
N LEU A 375 -16.00 -18.64 -4.75
CA LEU A 375 -17.36 -18.09 -4.87
C LEU A 375 -18.39 -18.96 -4.12
N GLN A 376 -18.26 -20.28 -4.17
CA GLN A 376 -19.11 -21.19 -3.40
C GLN A 376 -18.88 -21.02 -1.89
N GLN A 377 -17.62 -20.93 -1.45
CA GLN A 377 -17.28 -20.67 -0.05
C GLN A 377 -17.87 -19.34 0.44
N LEU A 378 -17.82 -18.29 -0.38
CA LEU A 378 -18.43 -17.01 -0.03
C LEU A 378 -19.96 -17.13 0.05
N LEU A 379 -20.59 -17.83 -0.89
CA LEU A 379 -22.05 -18.06 -0.88
C LEU A 379 -22.52 -18.92 0.28
N THR A 380 -21.68 -19.83 0.80
CA THR A 380 -22.00 -20.62 2.01
C THR A 380 -21.71 -19.86 3.29
N SER A 381 -20.76 -18.93 3.30
CA SER A 381 -20.50 -18.04 4.44
C SER A 381 -21.41 -16.82 4.50
N PHE A 382 -22.24 -16.60 3.46
CA PHE A 382 -23.35 -15.66 3.55
C PHE A 382 -24.24 -16.09 4.70
N GLU A 383 -24.40 -15.19 5.67
CA GLU A 383 -25.40 -15.30 6.74
C GLU A 383 -25.10 -16.28 7.89
N SER A 384 -23.88 -16.85 7.95
CA SER A 384 -23.31 -17.53 9.14
C SER A 384 -22.51 -16.56 9.99
#